data_AF-A0A7V5C1P9-F1
#
_entry.id   AF-A0A7V5C1P9-F1
#
_cell.length_a   1.000
_cell.length_b   1.000
_cell.length_c   1.000
_cell.angle_alpha   90.00
_cell.angle_beta   90.00
_cell.angle_gamma   90.00
#
_symmetry.space_group_name_H-M   'P 1'
#
loop_
_entity.id
_entity.type
_entity.pdbx_description
1 polymer ?
#
loop_
_entity_poly.entity_id
_entity_poly.type
_entity_poly.pdbx_seq_one_letter_code
_entity_poly.pdbx_strand_id
1 'polypeptide(L)' 'MTRRIAVVHGPNLNALGRREPEIYGSTTLAELDLLIAGWARELGV' A
#
# COMPACT_ATOMS: atom_id res chain seq x y z
N MET A 1 -14.77 5.12 -18.96
CA MET A 1 -13.94 3.90 -18.86
C MET A 1 -13.14 3.98 -17.59
N THR A 2 -13.34 3.06 -16.65
CA THR A 2 -12.57 3.01 -15.39
C THR A 2 -11.16 2.49 -15.68
N ARG A 3 -10.12 3.17 -15.21
CA ARG A 3 -8.72 2.78 -15.46
C ARG A 3 -8.30 1.71 -14.46
N ARG A 4 -8.06 0.48 -14.93
CA ARG A 4 -7.51 -0.56 -14.06
C ARG A 4 -6.02 -0.29 -13.80
N ILE A 5 -5.65 -0.12 -12.53
CA ILE A 5 -4.27 0.06 -12.08
C ILE A 5 -3.85 -1.18 -11.28
N ALA A 6 -2.70 -1.75 -11.61
CA ALA A 6 -2.08 -2.80 -10.82
C ALA A 6 -0.98 -2.21 -9.94
N VAL A 7 -1.03 -2.51 -8.64
CA VAL A 7 0.07 -2.24 -7.71
C VAL A 7 0.73 -3.56 -7.39
N VAL A 8 2.04 -3.67 -7.67
CA VAL A 8 2.81 -4.90 -7.49
C VAL A 8 3.87 -4.66 -6.44
N HIS A 9 3.74 -5.38 -5.32
CA HIS A 9 4.67 -5.30 -4.21
C HIS A 9 5.89 -6.19 -4.46
N GLY A 10 7.08 -5.61 -4.28
CA GLY A 10 8.34 -6.33 -4.34
C GLY A 10 8.61 -7.22 -3.13
N PRO A 11 9.75 -7.94 -3.12
CA PRO A 11 10.13 -8.79 -2.01
C PRO A 11 10.28 -7.99 -0.70
N ASN A 12 10.03 -8.66 0.42
CA ASN A 12 10.18 -8.14 1.79
C ASN A 12 9.19 -7.05 2.23
N LEU A 13 8.30 -6.55 1.36
CA LEU A 13 7.26 -5.59 1.76
C LEU A 13 6.23 -6.21 2.73
N ASN A 14 6.14 -7.53 2.80
CA ASN A 14 5.37 -8.23 3.84
C ASN A 14 5.88 -7.97 5.27
N ALA A 15 7.09 -7.40 5.43
CA ALA A 15 7.66 -7.03 6.72
C ALA A 15 7.39 -5.56 7.12
N LEU A 16 6.70 -4.77 6.29
CA LEU A 16 6.28 -3.41 6.64
C LEU A 16 5.51 -3.39 7.97
N GLY A 17 5.73 -2.33 8.76
CA GLY A 17 5.20 -2.17 10.11
C GLY A 17 5.91 -3.00 11.18
N ARG A 18 6.90 -3.82 10.82
CA ARG A 18 7.72 -4.62 11.76
C ARG A 18 9.20 -4.43 11.57
N ARG A 19 9.67 -4.41 10.32
CA ARG A 19 11.08 -4.18 9.99
C ARG A 19 11.39 -2.71 10.15
N GLU A 20 12.38 -2.39 10.98
CA GLU A 20 12.98 -1.05 11.13
C GLU A 20 11.92 0.07 11.06
N PRO A 21 10.90 0.06 11.96
CA PRO A 21 9.76 0.99 11.88
C PRO A 21 10.16 2.46 11.98
N GLU A 22 11.31 2.77 12.55
CA GLU A 22 11.93 4.08 12.56
C GLU A 22 12.39 4.55 11.17
N ILE A 23 12.58 3.63 10.22
CA ILE A 23 12.95 3.90 8.83
C ILE A 23 11.72 3.79 7.92
N TYR A 24 10.94 2.71 8.03
CA TYR A 24 9.86 2.39 7.10
C TYR A 24 8.46 2.75 7.59
N GLY A 25 8.35 3.25 8.81
CA GLY A 25 7.06 3.51 9.47
C GLY A 25 6.44 2.25 10.08
N SER A 26 5.37 2.47 10.84
CA SER A 26 4.60 1.42 11.50
C SER A 26 3.46 0.84 10.65
N THR A 27 3.17 1.44 9.49
CA THR A 27 2.11 0.99 8.58
C THR A 27 2.45 -0.38 8.02
N THR A 28 1.53 -1.33 8.15
CA THR A 28 1.63 -2.67 7.58
C THR A 28 1.29 -2.68 6.09
N LEU A 29 1.68 -3.75 5.38
CA LEU A 29 1.31 -3.91 3.97
C LEU A 29 -0.22 -3.94 3.76
N ALA A 30 -0.96 -4.56 4.67
CA ALA A 30 -2.42 -4.63 4.60
C ALA A 30 -3.08 -3.25 4.78
N GLU A 31 -2.58 -2.44 5.71
CA GLU A 31 -3.06 -1.06 5.89
C GLU A 31 -2.71 -0.20 4.68
N LEU A 32 -1.52 -0.37 4.10
CA LEU A 32 -1.12 0.31 2.87
C LEU A 32 -2.07 -0.02 1.70
N ASP A 33 -2.45 -1.28 1.52
CA ASP A 33 -3.40 -1.68 0.47
C ASP A 33 -4.79 -1.03 0.67
N LEU A 34 -5.25 -0.89 1.91
CA LEU A 34 -6.50 -0.18 2.22
C LEU A 34 -6.41 1.32 1.91
N LEU A 35 -5.27 1.95 2.19
CA LEU A 35 -5.02 3.36 1.86
C LEU A 35 -5.00 3.58 0.35
N ILE A 36 -4.30 2.73 -0.40
CA ILE A 36 -4.24 2.77 -1.87
C ILE A 36 -5.65 2.63 -2.45
N ALA A 37 -6.44 1.67 -1.96
CA ALA A 37 -7.82 1.49 -2.41
C ALA A 37 -8.72 2.69 -2.05
N GLY A 38 -8.45 3.35 -0.92
CA GLY A 38 -9.09 4.60 -0.52
C GLY A 38 -8.82 5.72 -1.52
N TRP A 39 -7.55 5.97 -1.81
CA TRP A 39 -7.15 7.01 -2.75
C TRP A 39 -7.62 6.73 -4.18
N ALA A 40 -7.61 5.47 -4.61
CA ALA A 40 -8.15 5.08 -5.92
C ALA A 40 -9.63 5.49 -6.07
N ARG A 41 -10.45 5.23 -5.03
CA ARG A 41 -11.85 5.67 -4.99
C ARG A 41 -11.98 7.19 -5.04
N GLU A 42 -11.17 7.92 -4.28
CA GLU A 42 -11.20 9.39 -4.24
C GLU A 42 -10.81 10.01 -5.60
N LEU A 43 -9.86 9.38 -6.30
CA LEU A 43 -9.36 9.83 -7.60
C LEU A 43 -10.18 9.31 -8.79
N GLY A 44 -11.15 8.42 -8.54
CA GLY A 44 -12.00 7.83 -9.59
C GLY A 44 -11.25 6.89 -10.53
N VAL A 45 -10.23 6.17 -10.04
CA VAL A 45 -9.49 5.14 -10.78
C VAL A 45 -9.75 3.74 -10.24
#